data_AF-A0A9P8RQ38-F1
#
_entry.id   AF-A0A9P8RQ38-F1
#
_cell.length_a   1.000
_cell.length_b   1.000
_cell.length_c   1.000
_cell.angle_alpha   90.00
_cell.angle_beta   90.00
_cell.angle_gamma   90.00
#
_symmetry.space_group_name_H-M   'P 1'
#
loop_
_entity.id
_entity.type
_entity.pdbx_description
1 polymer ?
#
loop_
_entity_poly.entity_id
_entity_poly.type
_entity_poly.pdbx_seq_one_letter_code
_entity_poly.pdbx_strand_id
1 'polypeptide(L)'
;MSSSPPLFPPSLIPATTTAQLPASYTMRPLEAGDYERGFLDVLRVLAPVGDVSGAAFRERFEWMRQRAGEYYLIVVVDGAAAVVGTGCLVVEKKL
;
A
#
# COMPACT_ATOMS: atom_id res chain seq x y z
N MET A 1 9.23 -0.70 18.92
CA MET A 1 9.08 -0.86 17.46
C MET A 1 8.10 0.19 17.00
N SER A 2 8.58 1.25 16.36
CA SER A 2 7.73 2.37 15.93
C SER A 2 6.93 1.92 14.71
N SER A 3 5.62 1.69 14.84
CA SER A 3 4.76 1.46 13.69
C SER A 3 4.74 2.74 12.85
N SER A 4 5.28 2.66 11.64
CA SER A 4 5.21 3.78 10.71
C SER A 4 3.73 4.02 10.36
N PRO A 5 3.27 5.28 10.30
CA PRO A 5 1.87 5.55 10.01
C PRO A 5 1.50 5.06 8.60
N PRO A 6 0.23 4.69 8.37
CA PRO A 6 -0.25 4.34 7.03
C PRO A 6 -0.09 5.51 6.06
N LEU A 7 -0.03 5.22 4.76
CA LEU A 7 0.12 6.22 3.70
C LEU A 7 -0.97 7.30 3.75
N PHE A 8 -2.19 6.90 4.05
CA PHE A 8 -3.35 7.78 4.23
C PHE A 8 -4.28 7.23 5.33
N PRO A 9 -5.27 8.00 5.83
CA PRO A 9 -6.18 7.53 6.88
C PRO A 9 -6.98 6.29 6.46
N PRO A 10 -6.93 5.17 7.21
CA PRO A 10 -7.65 3.94 6.85
C PRO A 10 -9.17 4.11 6.76
N SER A 11 -9.73 5.13 7.41
CA SER A 11 -11.16 5.47 7.36
C SER A 11 -11.67 5.84 5.96
N LEU A 12 -10.78 6.15 5.02
CA LEU A 12 -11.14 6.39 3.62
C LEU A 12 -11.45 5.11 2.84
N ILE A 13 -11.12 3.93 3.39
CA ILE A 13 -11.52 2.64 2.83
C ILE A 13 -12.86 2.24 3.47
N PRO A 14 -13.96 2.14 2.71
CA PRO A 14 -15.26 1.82 3.28
C PRO A 14 -15.25 0.42 3.92
N ALA A 15 -15.73 0.32 5.15
CA ALA A 15 -15.82 -0.95 5.89
C ALA A 15 -16.65 -2.01 5.13
N THR A 16 -17.63 -1.58 4.33
CA THR A 16 -18.43 -2.44 3.45
C THR A 16 -17.60 -3.17 2.38
N THR A 17 -16.45 -2.61 1.98
CA THR A 17 -15.55 -3.24 1.01
C THR A 17 -14.68 -4.28 1.71
N THR A 18 -14.15 -3.95 2.89
CA THR A 18 -13.37 -4.90 3.70
C THR A 18 -14.21 -6.10 4.15
N ALA A 19 -15.50 -5.89 4.45
CA ALA A 19 -16.42 -6.95 4.86
C ALA A 19 -16.72 -7.99 3.75
N GLN A 20 -16.42 -7.68 2.48
CA GLN A 20 -16.58 -8.62 1.37
C GLN A 20 -15.37 -9.52 1.16
N LEU A 21 -14.26 -9.25 1.85
CA LEU A 21 -13.06 -10.07 1.76
C LEU A 21 -13.24 -11.39 2.52
N PRO A 22 -12.54 -12.46 2.10
CA PRO A 22 -12.45 -13.68 2.90
C PRO A 22 -11.95 -13.38 4.32
N ALA A 23 -12.36 -14.18 5.31
CA ALA A 23 -12.17 -13.88 6.73
C ALA A 23 -10.71 -13.63 7.18
N SER A 24 -9.73 -14.20 6.49
CA SER A 24 -8.31 -14.01 6.79
C SER A 24 -7.65 -12.86 6.01
N TYR A 25 -8.40 -12.18 5.15
CA TYR A 25 -7.88 -11.12 4.29
C TYR A 25 -8.23 -9.76 4.85
N THR A 26 -7.32 -8.81 4.66
CA THR A 26 -7.53 -7.42 5.04
C THR A 26 -7.18 -6.51 3.87
N MET A 27 -7.84 -5.36 3.79
CA MET A 27 -7.49 -4.30 2.86
C MET A 27 -7.21 -3.03 3.64
N ARG A 28 -6.05 -2.44 3.38
CA ARG A 28 -5.55 -1.27 4.11
C ARG A 28 -4.67 -0.38 3.22
N PRO A 29 -4.40 0.86 3.63
CA PRO A 29 -3.39 1.68 2.98
C PRO A 29 -2.02 1.01 3.01
N LEU A 30 -1.18 1.32 2.03
CA LEU A 30 0.22 0.94 2.01
C LEU A 30 0.93 1.45 3.28
N GLU A 31 1.85 0.64 3.81
CA GLU A 31 2.72 0.97 4.95
C GLU A 31 4.19 0.76 4.57
N ALA A 32 5.11 1.47 5.26
CA ALA A 32 6.55 1.34 4.99
C ALA A 32 7.08 -0.09 5.18
N GLY A 33 6.45 -0.89 6.04
CA GLY A 33 6.80 -2.29 6.29
C GLY A 33 6.35 -3.26 5.18
N ASP A 34 5.52 -2.83 4.23
CA ASP A 34 5.02 -3.69 3.16
C ASP A 34 6.11 -4.11 2.17
N TYR A 35 7.24 -3.40 2.16
CA TYR A 35 8.45 -3.84 1.47
C TYR A 35 8.85 -5.27 1.87
N GLU A 36 8.88 -5.55 3.16
CA GLU A 36 9.27 -6.87 3.70
C GLU A 36 8.15 -7.92 3.58
N ARG A 37 6.92 -7.47 3.25
CA ARG A 37 5.75 -8.32 3.10
C ARG A 37 5.46 -8.70 1.64
N GLY A 38 6.40 -8.47 0.73
CA GLY A 38 6.29 -8.88 -0.68
C GLY A 38 5.59 -7.89 -1.60
N PHE A 39 5.45 -6.61 -1.22
CA PHE A 39 4.79 -5.60 -2.06
C PHE A 39 5.38 -5.50 -3.47
N LEU A 40 6.71 -5.50 -3.59
CA LEU A 40 7.37 -5.41 -4.89
C LEU A 40 7.20 -6.69 -5.71
N ASP A 41 7.08 -7.85 -5.07
CA ASP A 41 6.84 -9.12 -5.74
C ASP A 41 5.45 -9.15 -6.38
N VAL A 42 4.46 -8.58 -5.70
CA VAL A 42 3.12 -8.39 -6.29
C VAL A 42 3.16 -7.44 -7.48
N LEU A 43 3.92 -6.34 -7.44
CA LEU A 43 4.03 -5.44 -8.59
C LEU A 43 4.71 -6.08 -9.81
N ARG A 44 5.61 -7.05 -9.60
CA ARG A 44 6.32 -7.76 -10.68
C ARG A 44 5.40 -8.54 -11.61
N VAL A 45 4.20 -8.94 -11.17
CA VAL A 45 3.24 -9.65 -12.04
C VAL A 45 2.60 -8.71 -13.06
N LEU A 46 2.60 -7.40 -12.81
CA LEU A 46 2.05 -6.39 -13.70
C LEU A 46 3.07 -5.86 -14.70
N ALA A 47 4.31 -5.58 -14.24
CA ALA A 47 5.37 -5.01 -15.06
C ALA A 47 6.76 -5.36 -14.51
N PRO A 48 7.83 -5.27 -15.33
CA PRO A 48 9.19 -5.41 -14.83
C PRO A 48 9.47 -4.39 -13.71
N VAL A 49 9.74 -4.90 -12.52
CA VAL A 49 10.24 -4.10 -11.39
C VAL A 49 11.73 -4.38 -11.28
N GLY A 50 12.56 -3.34 -11.36
CA GLY A 50 14.00 -3.45 -11.14
C GLY A 50 14.34 -3.75 -9.67
N ASP A 51 15.64 -3.82 -9.38
CA ASP A 51 16.09 -4.04 -8.00
C ASP A 51 15.96 -2.76 -7.19
N VAL A 52 14.92 -2.70 -6.35
CA VAL A 52 14.63 -1.58 -5.46
C VAL A 52 15.03 -1.97 -4.05
N SER A 53 15.93 -1.19 -3.43
CA SER A 53 16.33 -1.42 -2.04
C SER A 53 15.23 -0.97 -1.06
N GLY A 54 15.24 -1.53 0.15
CA GLY A 54 14.31 -1.12 1.22
C GLY A 54 14.46 0.36 1.60
N ALA A 55 15.65 0.93 1.45
CA ALA A 55 15.88 2.36 1.64
C ALA A 55 15.20 3.22 0.56
N ALA A 56 15.35 2.83 -0.72
CA ALA A 56 14.70 3.51 -1.83
C ALA A 56 13.17 3.41 -1.76
N PHE A 57 12.65 2.23 -1.37
CA PHE A 57 11.22 2.07 -1.11
C PHE A 57 10.73 3.01 0.00
N ARG A 58 11.45 3.07 1.13
CA ARG A 58 11.08 3.92 2.26
C ARG A 58 11.11 5.40 1.90
N GLU A 59 12.13 5.85 1.17
CA GLU A 59 12.21 7.22 0.67
C GLU A 59 11.01 7.55 -0.24
N ARG A 60 10.68 6.64 -1.16
CA ARG A 60 9.50 6.79 -2.03
C ARG A 60 8.20 6.80 -1.24
N PHE A 61 8.07 5.96 -0.24
CA PHE A 61 6.91 5.91 0.66
C PHE A 61 6.71 7.25 1.38
N GLU A 62 7.75 7.79 2.03
CA GLU A 62 7.65 9.07 2.72
C GLU A 62 7.38 10.24 1.76
N TRP A 63 7.97 10.21 0.57
CA TRP A 63 7.68 11.19 -0.48
C TRP A 63 6.20 11.18 -0.89
N MET A 64 5.58 10.01 -1.02
CA MET A 64 4.14 9.90 -1.32
C MET A 64 3.28 10.35 -0.14
N ARG A 65 3.66 9.98 1.08
CA ARG A 65 2.93 10.30 2.32
C ARG A 65 2.86 11.80 2.59
N GLN A 66 3.91 12.56 2.24
CA GLN A 66 3.92 14.02 2.35
C GLN A 66 2.93 14.72 1.40
N ARG A 67 2.42 14.01 0.38
CA ARG A 67 1.45 14.52 -0.62
C ARG A 67 0.04 14.05 -0.28
N ALA A 68 -0.38 14.39 0.94
CA ALA A 68 -1.72 14.09 1.42
C ALA A 68 -2.77 14.60 0.42
N GLY A 69 -3.68 13.71 0.02
CA GLY A 69 -4.72 14.03 -0.97
C GLY A 69 -4.37 13.72 -2.42
N GLU A 70 -3.15 13.26 -2.72
CA GLU A 70 -2.72 12.96 -4.10
C GLU A 70 -2.52 11.47 -4.35
N TYR A 71 -1.90 10.74 -3.42
CA TYR A 71 -1.55 9.33 -3.59
C TYR A 71 -2.34 8.42 -2.64
N TYR A 72 -3.07 7.47 -3.21
CA TYR A 72 -3.84 6.48 -2.49
C TYR A 72 -3.45 5.08 -2.96
N LEU A 73 -2.40 4.53 -2.34
CA LEU A 73 -1.99 3.15 -2.58
C LEU A 73 -2.64 2.24 -1.55
N ILE A 74 -3.36 1.23 -2.04
CA ILE A 74 -4.06 0.23 -1.24
C ILE A 74 -3.36 -1.12 -1.45
N VAL A 75 -3.29 -1.91 -0.38
CA VAL A 75 -2.84 -3.29 -0.41
C VAL A 75 -3.92 -4.22 0.13
N VAL A 76 -3.99 -5.41 -0.45
CA VAL A 76 -4.72 -6.56 0.11
C VAL A 76 -3.69 -7.49 0.73
N VAL A 77 -3.95 -7.90 1.96
CA VAL A 77 -3.05 -8.72 2.78
C VAL A 77 -3.78 -9.99 3.20
N ASP A 78 -3.13 -11.13 3.05
CA ASP A 78 -3.70 -12.44 3.43
C ASP A 78 -3.49 -12.78 4.92
N GLY A 79 -3.92 -13.97 5.32
CA GLY A 79 -3.80 -14.45 6.70
C GLY A 79 -2.37 -14.72 7.18
N ALA A 80 -1.40 -14.81 6.26
CA ALA A 80 0.02 -14.91 6.57
C ALA A 80 0.67 -13.52 6.69
N ALA A 81 -0.13 -12.46 6.59
CA ALA A 81 0.29 -11.08 6.64
C ALA A 81 1.19 -10.66 5.46
N ALA A 82 1.10 -11.39 4.34
CA ALA A 82 1.77 -11.09 3.08
C ALA A 82 0.89 -10.20 2.20
N VAL A 83 1.51 -9.28 1.47
CA VAL A 83 0.81 -8.49 0.45
C VAL A 83 0.53 -9.41 -0.73
N VAL A 84 -0.74 -9.51 -1.13
CA VAL A 84 -1.21 -10.40 -2.21
C VAL A 84 -1.93 -9.65 -3.33
N GLY A 85 -2.17 -8.36 -3.15
CA GLY A 85 -2.76 -7.49 -4.17
C GLY A 85 -2.46 -6.02 -3.88
N THR A 86 -2.39 -5.20 -4.92
CA THR A 86 -2.22 -3.76 -4.77
C THR A 86 -2.96 -2.97 -5.86
N GLY A 87 -3.37 -1.76 -5.51
CA GLY A 87 -3.96 -0.79 -6.43
C GLY A 87 -3.53 0.63 -6.05
N CYS A 88 -3.54 1.53 -7.03
CA CYS A 88 -3.16 2.92 -6.84
C CYS A 88 -4.20 3.83 -7.48
N LEU A 89 -4.68 4.81 -6.72
CA LEU A 89 -5.40 5.96 -7.22
C LEU A 89 -4.53 7.20 -7.02
N VAL A 90 -4.31 7.95 -8.10
CA VAL A 90 -3.63 9.25 -8.07
C VAL A 90 -4.62 10.33 -8.46
N VAL A 91 -4.74 11.36 -7.63
CA VAL A 91 -5.60 12.51 -7.88
C VAL A 91 -4.78 13.61 -8.53
N GLU A 92 -5.07 13.88 -9.80
CA GLU A 92 -4.53 15.04 -10.50
C GLU A 92 -5.24 16.31 -10.01
N LYS A 93 -4.49 17.27 -9.47
CA LYS A 93 -5.03 18.60 -9.10
C LYS A 93 -5.18 19.45 -10.36
N LYS A 94 -6.42 19.82 -10.68
CA LYS A 94 -6.74 20.81 -11.72
C LYS A 94 -6.66 22.23 -11.14
N LEU A 95 -6.44 23.21 -12.02
CA LEU A 95 -6.47 24.65 -11.71
C LEU A 95 -7.87 25.14 -11.35
#